data_AF-A0A7Y1UC17-F1
#
_entry.id   AF-A0A7Y1UC17-F1
#
_cell.length_a   1.000
_cell.length_b   1.000
_cell.length_c   1.000
_cell.angle_alpha   90.00
_cell.angle_beta   90.00
_cell.angle_gamma   90.00
#
_symmetry.space_group_name_H-M   'P 1'
#
loop_
_entity.id
_entity.type
_entity.pdbx_description
1 polymer ?
#
loop_
_entity_poly.entity_id
_entity_poly.type
_entity_poly.pdbx_seq_one_letter_code
_entity_poly.pdbx_strand_id
1 'polypeptide(L)' 'QNGVFVEVNLPIPITARIPDLTPVGKNKAIEGDIDMNMQLKPGAVFDTIRYEIYIVDRTLNHSNTVTTSEIVINTQ' A
#
# COMPACT_ATOMS: atom_id res chain seq x y z
N GLN A 1 -5.39 17.67 -6.98
CA GLN A 1 -6.04 18.70 -7.81
C GLN A 1 -5.85 20.07 -7.17
N ASN A 2 -5.28 21.04 -7.90
CA ASN A 2 -5.06 22.41 -7.42
C ASN A 2 -4.28 22.50 -6.09
N GLY A 3 -3.25 21.67 -5.92
CA GLY A 3 -2.43 21.61 -4.69
C GLY A 3 -3.04 20.80 -3.54
N VAL A 4 -4.24 20.22 -3.72
CA VAL A 4 -4.89 19.35 -2.72
C VAL A 4 -4.87 17.90 -3.19
N PHE A 5 -4.43 16.98 -2.35
CA PHE A 5 -4.56 15.54 -2.63
C PHE A 5 -6.03 15.12 -2.53
N VAL A 6 -6.52 14.45 -3.56
CA VAL A 6 -7.87 13.88 -3.61
C VAL A 6 -7.73 12.37 -3.71
N GLU A 7 -8.47 11.65 -2.87
CA GLU A 7 -8.47 10.19 -2.91
C GLU A 7 -9.05 9.70 -4.24
N VAL A 8 -8.33 8.79 -4.89
CA VAL A 8 -8.77 8.17 -6.14
C VAL A 8 -9.22 6.75 -5.84
N ASN A 9 -10.52 6.51 -5.98
CA ASN A 9 -11.06 5.15 -5.91
C ASN A 9 -10.68 4.38 -7.17
N LEU A 10 -9.76 3.43 -7.02
CA LEU A 10 -9.31 2.60 -8.12
C LEU A 10 -10.36 1.53 -8.43
N PRO A 11 -10.71 1.30 -9.71
CA PRO A 11 -11.64 0.23 -10.10
C PRO A 11 -11.20 -1.17 -9.65
N ILE A 12 -9.88 -1.36 -9.49
CA ILE A 12 -9.27 -2.57 -8.96
C ILE A 12 -8.38 -2.11 -7.79
N PRO A 13 -8.67 -2.54 -6.55
CA PRO A 13 -7.86 -2.19 -5.41
C PRO A 13 -6.49 -2.89 -5.49
N ILE A 14 -5.43 -2.18 -5.09
CA ILE A 14 -4.09 -2.77 -4.97
C ILE A 14 -3.98 -3.37 -3.58
N THR A 15 -4.19 -4.68 -3.47
CA THR A 15 -4.09 -5.39 -2.21
C THR A 15 -3.33 -6.69 -2.40
N ALA A 16 -2.66 -7.14 -1.35
CA ALA A 16 -2.05 -8.46 -1.27
C ALA A 16 -2.35 -9.09 0.08
N ARG A 17 -2.30 -10.42 0.15
CA ARG A 17 -2.52 -11.18 1.38
C ARG A 17 -1.19 -11.70 1.88
N ILE A 18 -0.82 -11.31 3.10
CA ILE A 18 0.27 -11.95 3.83
C ILE A 18 -0.13 -13.41 4.08
N PRO A 19 0.70 -14.40 3.72
CA PRO A 19 0.40 -15.80 3.98
C PRO A 19 0.27 -16.07 5.49
N ASP A 20 -0.25 -17.24 5.86
CA ASP A 20 -0.26 -17.61 7.28
C ASP A 20 1.17 -17.88 7.75
N LEU A 21 1.74 -16.91 8.46
CA LEU A 21 3.08 -16.99 9.03
C LEU A 21 3.08 -17.63 10.43
N THR A 22 1.95 -18.16 10.92
CA THR A 22 1.86 -18.69 12.30
C THR A 22 2.93 -19.77 12.53
N PRO A 23 3.93 -19.53 13.39
CA PRO A 23 5.03 -20.45 13.57
C PRO A 23 4.58 -21.67 14.36
N VAL A 24 5.12 -22.83 14.00
CA VAL A 24 4.93 -24.07 14.76
C VAL A 24 5.93 -24.13 15.92
N GLY A 25 5.47 -24.50 17.12
CA GLY A 25 6.33 -24.72 18.29
C GLY A 25 6.32 -23.60 19.34
N LYS A 26 7.36 -23.55 20.18
CA LYS A 26 7.41 -22.67 21.37
C LYS A 26 7.79 -21.21 21.05
N ASN A 27 8.57 -20.99 19.99
CA ASN A 27 9.00 -19.65 19.59
C ASN A 27 7.99 -19.06 18.61
N LYS A 28 7.33 -17.97 19.02
CA LYS A 28 6.23 -17.36 18.26
C LYS A 28 6.54 -16.01 17.62
N ALA A 29 7.73 -15.45 17.90
CA ALA A 29 8.15 -14.19 17.30
C ALA A 29 8.51 -14.40 15.83
N ILE A 30 8.11 -13.46 14.99
CA ILE A 30 8.39 -13.43 13.55
C ILE A 30 8.90 -12.04 13.22
N GLU A 31 9.95 -11.97 12.42
CA GLU A 31 10.52 -10.74 11.89
C GLU A 31 10.86 -10.97 10.41
N GLY A 32 10.72 -9.92 9.60
CA GLY A 32 11.07 -9.95 8.18
C GLY A 32 10.55 -8.72 7.45
N ASP A 33 10.99 -8.60 6.21
CA ASP A 33 10.61 -7.51 5.31
C ASP A 33 9.51 -7.95 4.34
N ILE A 34 8.62 -7.02 3.98
CA ILE A 34 7.56 -7.24 2.99
C ILE A 34 7.79 -6.30 1.82
N ASP A 35 8.07 -6.88 0.65
CA ASP A 35 8.20 -6.13 -0.60
C ASP A 35 6.93 -6.27 -1.45
N MET A 36 6.41 -5.12 -1.92
CA MET A 36 5.29 -5.07 -2.85
C MET A 36 5.66 -4.20 -4.05
N ASN A 37 5.55 -4.79 -5.25
CA ASN A 37 5.71 -4.07 -6.50
C ASN A 37 4.34 -3.81 -7.12
N MET A 38 4.14 -2.58 -7.58
CA MET A 38 2.93 -2.16 -8.27
C MET A 38 3.30 -1.45 -9.56
N GLN A 39 2.52 -1.71 -10.61
CA GLN A 39 2.61 -0.95 -11.85
C GLN A 39 1.69 0.26 -11.78
N LEU A 40 2.22 1.44 -12.15
CA LEU A 40 1.41 2.63 -12.37
C LEU A 40 0.49 2.38 -13.57
N LYS A 41 -0.80 2.69 -13.42
CA LYS A 41 -1.73 2.58 -14.55
C LYS A 41 -1.32 3.58 -15.65
N PRO A 42 -1.31 3.16 -16.93
CA PRO A 42 -1.16 4.10 -18.03
C PRO A 42 -2.32 5.10 -18.03
N GLY A 43 -2.04 6.36 -18.35
CA GLY A 43 -3.04 7.43 -18.38
C GLY A 43 -3.32 8.08 -17.02
N ALA A 44 -2.31 8.16 -16.14
CA ALA A 44 -2.38 9.02 -14.96
C ALA A 44 -2.77 10.44 -15.39
N VAL A 45 -3.90 10.92 -14.90
CA VAL A 45 -4.45 12.25 -15.23
C VAL A 45 -3.74 13.36 -14.42
N PHE A 46 -2.98 12.96 -13.39
CA PHE A 46 -2.26 13.85 -12.50
C PHE A 46 -0.76 13.58 -12.56
N ASP A 47 0.02 14.63 -12.34
CA ASP A 47 1.48 14.65 -12.36
C ASP A 47 2.11 14.24 -11.03
N THR A 48 1.38 14.32 -9.92
CA THR A 48 1.87 14.00 -8.58
C THR A 48 0.88 13.11 -7.84
N ILE A 49 1.38 12.01 -7.29
CA ILE A 49 0.60 11.07 -6.50
C ILE A 49 1.26 10.79 -5.16
N ARG A 50 0.46 10.26 -4.22
CA ARG A 50 0.91 9.83 -2.91
C ARG A 50 0.07 8.64 -2.48
N TYR A 51 0.67 7.65 -1.82
CA TYR A 51 -0.03 6.49 -1.31
C TYR A 51 -0.14 6.53 0.21
N GLU A 52 -1.29 6.09 0.70
CA GLU A 52 -1.48 5.67 2.08
C GLU A 52 -1.52 4.14 2.10
N ILE A 53 -0.69 3.54 2.95
CA ILE A 53 -0.48 2.09 3.01
C ILE A 53 -0.76 1.65 4.44
N TYR A 54 -1.55 0.59 4.61
CA TYR A 54 -1.92 0.08 5.93
C TYR A 54 -1.97 -1.46 5.91
N ILE A 55 -1.83 -2.05 7.10
CA ILE A 55 -1.98 -3.49 7.30
C ILE A 55 -3.31 -3.75 8.00
N VAL A 56 -4.04 -4.75 7.51
CA VAL A 56 -5.29 -5.21 8.12
C VAL A 56 -5.04 -6.53 8.85
N ASP A 57 -5.36 -6.58 10.14
CA ASP A 57 -5.24 -7.81 10.93
C ASP A 57 -6.39 -8.81 10.68
N ARG A 58 -6.34 -9.97 11.35
CA ARG A 58 -7.37 -11.03 11.19
C ARG A 58 -8.75 -10.63 11.72
N THR A 59 -8.81 -9.59 12.55
CA THR A 59 -10.03 -9.01 13.11
C THR A 59 -10.48 -7.74 12.36
N LEU A 60 -9.86 -7.46 11.21
CA LEU A 60 -10.14 -6.30 10.34
C LEU A 60 -9.74 -4.94 10.93
N ASN A 61 -8.84 -4.90 11.91
CA ASN A 61 -8.31 -3.63 12.38
C ASN A 61 -7.23 -3.11 11.42
N HIS A 62 -7.28 -1.81 11.13
CA HIS A 62 -6.23 -1.12 10.41
C HIS A 62 -5.10 -0.76 11.38
N SER A 63 -3.88 -1.11 11.01
CA SER A 63 -2.67 -0.87 11.80
C SER A 63 -1.57 -0.31 10.91
N ASN A 64 -0.66 0.45 11.53
CA ASN A 64 0.59 0.91 10.92
C ASN A 64 0.37 1.64 9.58
N THR A 65 -0.60 2.54 9.53
CA THR A 65 -0.82 3.40 8.37
C THR A 65 0.40 4.30 8.17
N VAL A 66 1.01 4.21 6.99
CA VAL A 66 2.12 5.06 6.57
C VAL A 66 1.78 5.76 5.27
N THR A 67 2.35 6.93 5.08
CA THR A 67 2.18 7.71 3.86
C THR A 67 3.51 7.78 3.13
N THR A 68 3.50 7.54 1.82
CA THR A 68 4.70 7.73 1.01
C THR A 68 5.06 9.20 0.89
N SER A 69 6.30 9.47 0.50
CA SER A 69 6.63 10.78 -0.07
C SER A 69 5.82 11.01 -1.36
N GLU A 70 5.78 12.26 -1.81
CA GLU A 70 5.18 12.61 -3.09
C GLU A 70 5.98 11.99 -4.23
N ILE A 71 5.26 11.39 -5.18
CA ILE A 71 5.84 10.75 -6.36
C ILE A 71 5.38 11.55 -7.57
N VAL A 72 6.34 12.20 -8.23
CA VAL A 72 6.09 12.95 -9.46
C VAL A 72 6.19 11.99 -10.64
N ILE A 73 5.09 11.83 -11.38
CA ILE A 73 4.99 11.01 -12.58
C ILE A 73 5.27 11.90 -13.78
N ASN A 74 6.33 11.58 -14.53
CA ASN A 74 6.61 12.22 -15.80
C ASN A 74 5.93 11.43 -16.92
N THR A 75 4.92 12.00 -17.57
CA THR A 75 4.12 11.32 -18.60
C THR A 75 4.55 11.67 -20.04
N GLN A 76 5.81 12.07 -20.25
CA GLN A 76 6.36 12.38 -21.58
C GLN A 76 6.31 11.17 -22.53
#